data_AF-A0AAV7XQQ9-F1
#
_entry.id   AF-A0AAV7XQQ9-F1
#
_cell.length_a   1.000
_cell.length_b   1.000
_cell.length_c   1.000
_cell.angle_alpha   90.00
_cell.angle_beta   90.00
_cell.angle_gamma   90.00
#
_symmetry.space_group_name_H-M   'P 1'
#
loop_
_entity.id
_entity.type
_entity.pdbx_description
1 polymer ?
#
loop_
_entity_poly.entity_id
_entity_poly.type
_entity_poly.pdbx_seq_one_letter_code
_entity_poly.pdbx_strand_id
1 'polypeptide(L)'
;MMVSSVGTHHVREQDQPPKAKKMKIKLTEIPREMVSDLQYNLIDVKLLQRNVLDRSDFILLNSYQTNEEKVEILMELMRNKNEEDHNNFLEIMEEDYKWLRDKCEIYLQKIRLDALQRGLSPVASVSSAESNNQKETQEENDRSSHEENDRSSHKENDRSSLPDKRSHSSPDSTVVPPRSKENVKKSNMEKAAAPVVNDKYLNQPITSEMMTVVRRNHRVVRKWTTLAHVMGMTSIAHTLKMRMLLNGEDQDTCVLQLLEEWKGAHPKEASLGKLILILREEDFNDVAGNAIDGCAQSNNKL
;
A
#
# COMPACT_ATOMS: atom_id res chain seq x y z
N MET A 1 -65.85 23.99 34.35
CA MET A 1 -64.38 23.86 34.52
C MET A 1 -63.99 22.49 33.98
N MET A 2 -63.39 22.46 32.78
CA MET A 2 -63.02 21.21 32.10
C MET A 2 -61.54 20.93 32.36
N VAL A 3 -61.26 19.80 33.01
CA VAL A 3 -59.93 19.29 33.32
C VAL A 3 -59.31 18.69 32.06
N SER A 4 -58.21 19.28 31.60
CA SER A 4 -57.40 18.76 30.50
C SER A 4 -56.41 17.72 31.03
N SER A 5 -56.54 16.49 30.54
CA SER A 5 -55.70 15.35 30.90
C SER A 5 -54.43 15.35 30.04
N VAL A 6 -53.26 15.37 30.69
CA VAL A 6 -51.94 15.40 30.05
C VAL A 6 -51.50 13.96 29.78
N GLY A 7 -51.54 13.54 28.52
CA GLY A 7 -51.01 12.26 28.06
C GLY A 7 -49.48 12.27 28.05
N THR A 8 -48.88 11.46 28.91
CA THR A 8 -47.44 11.22 28.96
C THR A 8 -47.05 10.25 27.84
N HIS A 9 -46.38 10.78 26.81
CA HIS A 9 -45.80 9.96 25.75
C HIS A 9 -44.61 9.16 26.29
N HIS A 10 -44.80 7.85 26.41
CA HIS A 10 -43.77 6.86 26.69
C HIS A 10 -42.84 6.77 25.48
N VAL A 11 -41.67 7.40 25.58
CA VAL A 11 -40.62 7.35 24.56
C VAL A 11 -40.04 5.93 24.55
N ARG A 12 -40.28 5.24 23.44
CA ARG A 12 -39.82 3.89 23.15
C ARG A 12 -38.28 3.90 23.08
N GLU A 13 -37.67 3.30 24.08
CA GLU A 13 -36.22 3.10 24.21
C GLU A 13 -35.72 2.30 22.99
N GLN A 14 -34.96 2.97 22.12
CA GLN A 14 -34.38 2.36 20.93
C GLN A 14 -33.27 1.37 21.31
N ASP A 15 -33.39 0.16 20.77
CA ASP A 15 -32.38 -0.90 20.77
C ASP A 15 -30.97 -0.34 20.50
N GLN A 16 -30.13 -0.31 21.53
CA GLN A 16 -28.70 -0.11 21.36
C GLN A 16 -28.10 -1.35 20.70
N PRO A 17 -27.34 -1.21 19.60
CA PRO A 17 -26.68 -2.35 18.98
C PRO A 17 -25.73 -3.04 19.98
N PRO A 18 -25.70 -4.38 20.00
CA PRO A 18 -24.94 -5.14 20.98
C PRO A 18 -23.46 -4.76 20.90
N LYS A 19 -22.93 -4.22 22.00
CA LYS A 19 -21.50 -3.90 22.16
C LYS A 19 -20.70 -5.20 22.05
N ALA A 20 -20.08 -5.42 20.89
CA ALA A 20 -19.24 -6.58 20.63
C ALA A 20 -18.14 -6.69 21.70
N LYS A 21 -18.17 -7.77 22.49
CA LYS A 21 -17.13 -8.10 23.46
C LYS A 21 -15.82 -8.29 22.70
N LYS A 22 -14.88 -7.37 22.90
CA LYS A 22 -13.52 -7.43 22.33
C LYS A 22 -12.76 -8.62 22.93
N MET A 23 -12.84 -9.77 22.29
CA MET A 23 -11.99 -10.92 22.56
C MET A 23 -10.55 -10.54 22.21
N LYS A 24 -9.72 -10.28 23.23
CA LYS A 24 -8.28 -10.04 23.07
C LYS A 24 -7.56 -11.36 22.79
N ILE A 25 -7.77 -11.90 21.60
CA ILE A 25 -6.86 -12.89 21.04
C ILE A 25 -5.54 -12.15 20.84
N LYS A 26 -4.42 -12.70 21.34
CA LYS A 26 -3.08 -12.18 21.02
C LYS A 26 -2.88 -12.40 19.52
N LEU A 27 -3.33 -11.44 18.71
CA LEU A 27 -3.04 -11.40 17.28
C LEU A 27 -1.52 -11.40 17.14
N THR A 28 -1.03 -12.26 16.26
CA THR A 28 0.35 -12.17 15.80
C THR A 28 0.48 -10.78 15.21
N GLU A 29 1.33 -9.92 15.81
CA GLU A 29 1.40 -8.49 15.47
C GLU A 29 1.51 -8.34 13.94
N ILE A 30 0.48 -7.76 13.34
CA ILE A 30 0.47 -7.41 11.93
C ILE A 30 1.59 -6.38 11.73
N PRO A 31 2.49 -6.56 10.75
CA PRO A 31 3.54 -5.57 10.50
C PRO A 31 2.92 -4.19 10.27
N ARG A 32 3.31 -3.20 11.08
CA ARG A 32 2.73 -1.83 11.01
C ARG A 32 2.80 -1.23 9.61
N GLU A 33 3.87 -1.53 8.89
CA GLU A 33 4.11 -1.09 7.51
C GLU A 33 3.00 -1.57 6.57
N MET A 34 2.45 -2.76 6.78
CA MET A 34 1.33 -3.25 5.97
C MET A 34 0.06 -2.44 6.24
N VAL A 35 -0.21 -2.11 7.50
CA VAL A 35 -1.38 -1.33 7.91
C VAL A 35 -1.31 0.11 7.39
N SER A 36 -0.12 0.73 7.45
CA SER A 36 0.06 2.11 7.00
C SER A 36 0.07 2.26 5.49
N ASP A 37 0.64 1.29 4.78
CA ASP A 37 1.00 1.49 3.39
C ASP A 37 0.04 0.85 2.39
N LEU A 38 -0.73 -0.17 2.80
CA LEU A 38 -1.75 -0.79 1.97
C LEU A 38 -3.01 0.07 1.95
N GLN A 39 -3.52 0.39 0.76
CA GLN A 39 -4.80 1.10 0.63
C GLN A 39 -5.86 0.12 0.15
N TYR A 40 -6.79 -0.25 1.04
CA TYR A 40 -7.83 -1.24 0.77
C TYR A 40 -8.66 -0.90 -0.48
N ASN A 41 -9.05 0.37 -0.64
CA ASN A 41 -9.87 0.83 -1.75
C ASN A 41 -9.18 0.68 -3.13
N LEU A 42 -7.87 0.42 -3.20
CA LEU A 42 -7.17 0.19 -4.46
C LEU A 42 -7.15 -1.28 -4.86
N ILE A 43 -7.40 -2.19 -3.91
CA ILE A 43 -7.30 -3.64 -4.12
C ILE A 43 -8.63 -4.36 -3.94
N ASP A 44 -9.64 -3.74 -3.34
CA ASP A 44 -10.92 -4.34 -2.96
C ASP A 44 -11.64 -5.02 -4.14
N VAL A 45 -11.69 -4.36 -5.30
CA VAL A 45 -12.27 -4.91 -6.53
C VAL A 45 -11.50 -6.14 -7.00
N LYS A 46 -10.17 -6.12 -6.94
CA LYS A 46 -9.31 -7.24 -7.36
C LYS A 46 -9.44 -8.42 -6.40
N LEU A 47 -9.55 -8.16 -5.10
CA LEU A 47 -9.76 -9.18 -4.07
C LEU A 47 -11.07 -9.93 -4.30
N LEU A 48 -12.14 -9.22 -4.67
CA LEU A 48 -13.43 -9.83 -5.01
C LEU A 48 -13.36 -10.57 -6.37
N GLN A 49 -12.72 -9.98 -7.39
CA GLN A 49 -12.60 -10.60 -8.72
C GLN A 49 -11.80 -11.91 -8.72
N ARG A 50 -10.77 -12.02 -7.88
CA ARG A 50 -9.98 -13.25 -7.71
C ARG A 50 -10.51 -14.20 -6.64
N ASN A 51 -11.72 -13.94 -6.13
CA ASN A 51 -12.37 -14.72 -5.07
C ASN A 51 -11.54 -14.88 -3.79
N VAL A 52 -10.60 -13.96 -3.53
CA VAL A 52 -9.84 -13.95 -2.26
C VAL A 52 -10.79 -13.62 -1.10
N LEU A 53 -11.70 -12.68 -1.34
CA LEU A 53 -12.78 -12.31 -0.44
C LEU A 53 -14.12 -12.73 -1.02
N ASP A 54 -14.99 -13.26 -0.18
CA ASP A 54 -16.38 -13.47 -0.56
C ASP A 54 -17.20 -12.17 -0.40
N ARG A 55 -18.47 -12.23 -0.80
CA ARG A 55 -19.38 -11.08 -0.68
C ARG A 55 -19.61 -10.65 0.78
N SER A 56 -19.58 -11.59 1.72
CA SER A 56 -19.81 -11.33 3.14
C SER A 56 -18.61 -10.61 3.76
N ASP A 57 -17.40 -11.10 3.47
CA ASP A 57 -16.12 -10.49 3.82
C ASP A 57 -16.04 -9.04 3.31
N PHE A 58 -16.44 -8.83 2.05
CA PHE A 58 -16.46 -7.50 1.43
C PHE A 58 -17.42 -6.53 2.13
N ILE A 59 -18.63 -6.99 2.49
CA ILE A 59 -19.60 -6.18 3.25
C ILE A 59 -19.05 -5.85 4.64
N LEU A 60 -18.46 -6.83 5.32
CA LEU A 60 -17.83 -6.64 6.62
C LEU A 60 -16.73 -5.59 6.56
N LEU A 61 -15.79 -5.70 5.62
CA LEU A 61 -14.70 -4.74 5.44
C LEU A 61 -15.21 -3.33 5.13
N ASN A 62 -16.27 -3.20 4.33
CA ASN A 62 -16.87 -1.90 4.04
C ASN A 62 -17.68 -1.29 5.18
N SER A 63 -17.94 -2.04 6.26
CA SER A 63 -18.54 -1.47 7.47
C SER A 63 -17.57 -0.67 8.33
N TYR A 64 -16.26 -0.85 8.14
CA TYR A 64 -15.21 -0.10 8.85
C TYR A 64 -14.95 1.25 8.19
N GLN A 65 -14.68 2.28 9.01
CA GLN A 65 -14.55 3.66 8.54
C GLN A 65 -13.13 3.99 8.07
N THR A 66 -12.12 3.52 8.80
CA THR A 66 -10.72 3.86 8.49
C THR A 66 -10.06 2.79 7.64
N ASN A 67 -9.12 3.20 6.77
CA ASN A 67 -8.36 2.26 5.95
C ASN A 67 -7.53 1.30 6.81
N GLU A 68 -6.95 1.80 7.90
CA GLU A 68 -6.15 1.01 8.84
C GLU A 68 -6.97 -0.15 9.42
N GLU A 69 -8.18 0.13 9.93
CA GLU A 69 -9.09 -0.92 10.43
C GLU A 69 -9.43 -1.94 9.34
N LYS A 70 -9.70 -1.49 8.10
CA LYS A 70 -9.99 -2.39 6.98
C LYS A 70 -8.81 -3.32 6.69
N VAL A 71 -7.59 -2.78 6.67
CA VAL A 71 -6.38 -3.58 6.42
C VAL A 71 -6.14 -4.56 7.58
N GLU A 72 -6.28 -4.12 8.83
CA GLU A 72 -6.14 -5.02 9.98
C GLU A 72 -7.12 -6.20 9.92
N ILE A 73 -8.39 -5.92 9.63
CA ILE A 73 -9.43 -6.95 9.51
C ILE A 73 -9.17 -7.84 8.28
N LEU A 74 -8.72 -7.27 7.16
CA LEU A 74 -8.33 -8.04 5.98
C LEU A 74 -7.22 -9.05 6.32
N MET A 75 -6.18 -8.62 7.04
CA MET A 75 -5.08 -9.50 7.43
C MET A 75 -5.54 -10.61 8.39
N GLU A 76 -6.50 -10.31 9.27
CA GLU A 76 -7.09 -11.34 10.15
C GLU A 76 -7.97 -12.33 9.36
N LEU A 77 -8.71 -11.87 8.34
CA LEU A 77 -9.46 -12.75 7.44
C LEU A 77 -8.50 -13.67 6.67
N MET A 78 -7.41 -13.12 6.12
CA MET A 78 -6.40 -13.89 5.38
C MET A 78 -5.82 -15.02 6.24
N ARG A 79 -5.70 -14.84 7.55
CA ARG A 79 -5.18 -15.87 8.47
C ARG A 79 -5.90 -17.22 8.35
N ASN A 80 -7.19 -17.19 8.03
CA ASN A 80 -8.04 -18.38 7.97
C ASN A 80 -8.30 -18.85 6.53
N LYS A 81 -7.74 -18.17 5.52
CA LYS A 81 -7.92 -18.50 4.11
C LYS A 81 -7.00 -19.65 3.69
N ASN A 82 -7.34 -20.29 2.59
CA ASN A 82 -6.58 -21.44 2.08
C ASN A 82 -5.29 -20.98 1.35
N GLU A 83 -4.48 -21.93 0.89
CA GLU A 83 -3.23 -21.59 0.18
C GLU A 83 -3.46 -20.90 -1.17
N GLU A 84 -4.52 -21.24 -1.88
CA GLU A 84 -4.88 -20.64 -3.17
C GLU A 84 -5.24 -19.15 -3.01
N ASP A 85 -6.09 -18.83 -2.03
CA ASP A 85 -6.47 -17.46 -1.68
C ASP A 85 -5.25 -16.62 -1.29
N HIS A 86 -4.31 -17.20 -0.54
CA HIS A 86 -3.04 -16.54 -0.22
C HIS A 86 -2.22 -16.23 -1.47
N ASN A 87 -2.13 -17.17 -2.42
CA ASN A 87 -1.37 -16.95 -3.65
C ASN A 87 -2.03 -15.86 -4.51
N ASN A 88 -3.35 -15.92 -4.68
CA ASN A 88 -4.13 -14.90 -5.37
C ASN A 88 -3.96 -13.52 -4.72
N PHE A 89 -3.94 -13.45 -3.39
CA PHE A 89 -3.64 -12.21 -2.66
C PHE A 89 -2.23 -11.68 -2.96
N LEU A 90 -1.21 -12.54 -2.93
CA LEU A 90 0.17 -12.14 -3.23
C LEU A 90 0.37 -11.70 -4.67
N GLU A 91 -0.36 -12.27 -5.63
CA GLU A 91 -0.34 -11.80 -7.02
C GLU A 91 -0.94 -10.40 -7.15
N ILE A 92 -2.06 -10.11 -6.46
CA ILE A 92 -2.63 -8.74 -6.41
C ILE A 92 -1.60 -7.78 -5.81
N MET A 93 -0.88 -8.20 -4.76
CA MET A 93 0.19 -7.40 -4.17
C MET A 93 1.35 -7.17 -5.14
N GLU A 94 1.76 -8.16 -5.94
CA GLU A 94 2.83 -7.97 -6.94
C GLU A 94 2.48 -6.90 -7.99
N GLU A 95 1.21 -6.80 -8.36
CA GLU A 95 0.73 -5.82 -9.35
C GLU A 95 0.79 -4.37 -8.86
N ASP A 96 0.18 -4.10 -7.70
CA ASP A 96 -0.01 -2.70 -7.24
C ASP A 96 0.96 -2.33 -6.10
N TYR A 97 1.49 -3.32 -5.37
CA TYR A 97 2.27 -3.16 -4.14
C TYR A 97 3.51 -4.06 -4.13
N LYS A 98 4.24 -4.14 -5.24
CA LYS A 98 5.41 -5.03 -5.41
C LYS A 98 6.38 -5.03 -4.22
N TRP A 99 6.63 -3.87 -3.65
CA TRP A 99 7.55 -3.68 -2.53
C TRP A 99 6.99 -4.20 -1.18
N LEU A 100 5.67 -4.34 -1.07
CA LEU A 100 4.98 -4.89 0.11
C LEU A 100 4.74 -6.40 -0.03
N ARG A 101 4.71 -6.93 -1.26
CA ARG A 101 4.45 -8.34 -1.56
C ARG A 101 5.31 -9.31 -0.75
N ASP A 102 6.61 -9.06 -0.66
CA ASP A 102 7.53 -9.93 0.10
C ASP A 102 7.24 -9.89 1.61
N LYS A 103 6.83 -8.75 2.15
CA LYS A 103 6.44 -8.61 3.55
C LYS A 103 5.14 -9.36 3.84
N CYS A 104 4.17 -9.27 2.93
CA CYS A 104 2.94 -10.06 2.98
C CYS A 104 3.25 -11.55 2.97
N GLU A 105 4.13 -12.02 2.07
CA GLU A 105 4.49 -13.42 1.96
C GLU A 105 5.13 -13.95 3.25
N ILE A 106 6.09 -13.22 3.81
CA ILE A 106 6.74 -13.59 5.09
C ILE A 106 5.71 -13.68 6.21
N TYR A 107 4.77 -12.73 6.28
CA TYR A 107 3.71 -12.73 7.29
C TYR A 107 2.78 -13.94 7.13
N LEU A 108 2.33 -14.25 5.91
CA LEU A 108 1.46 -15.40 5.65
C LEU A 108 2.17 -16.73 5.92
N GLN A 109 3.45 -16.85 5.57
CA GLN A 109 4.28 -18.01 5.92
C GLN A 109 4.39 -18.18 7.44
N LYS A 110 4.56 -17.08 8.18
CA LYS A 110 4.59 -17.10 9.66
C LYS A 110 3.25 -17.58 10.24
N ILE A 111 2.12 -17.13 9.70
CA ILE A 111 0.80 -17.62 10.11
C ILE A 111 0.68 -19.13 9.90
N ARG A 112 1.09 -19.64 8.73
CA ARG A 112 1.05 -21.08 8.43
C ARG A 112 1.93 -21.87 9.40
N LEU A 113 3.12 -21.37 9.70
CA LEU A 113 4.04 -21.99 10.65
C LEU A 113 3.45 -22.00 12.07
N ASP A 114 2.84 -20.90 12.51
CA ASP A 114 2.16 -20.80 13.81
C ASP A 114 0.98 -21.79 13.91
N ALA A 115 0.23 -21.99 12.82
CA ALA A 115 -0.87 -22.94 12.77
C ALA A 115 -0.38 -24.39 12.94
N LEU A 116 0.70 -24.76 12.23
CA LEU A 116 1.35 -26.06 12.34
C LEU A 116 1.88 -26.32 13.77
N GLN A 117 2.53 -25.32 14.37
CA GLN A 117 3.07 -25.44 15.74
C GLN A 117 1.99 -25.63 16.81
N ARG A 118 0.79 -25.07 16.60
CA ARG A 118 -0.33 -25.23 17.54
C ARG A 118 -1.00 -26.60 17.44
N GLY A 119 -0.56 -27.48 16.54
CA GLY A 119 -1.23 -28.75 16.27
C GLY A 119 -2.65 -28.56 15.71
N LEU A 120 -2.98 -27.34 15.29
CA LEU A 120 -4.19 -27.04 14.54
C LEU A 120 -3.90 -27.46 13.12
N SER A 121 -4.13 -28.75 12.84
CA SER A 121 -4.19 -29.24 11.46
C SER A 121 -5.14 -28.30 10.71
N PRO A 122 -4.71 -27.70 9.58
CA PRO A 122 -5.54 -26.77 8.82
C PRO A 122 -6.85 -27.50 8.53
N VAL A 123 -7.94 -26.96 9.07
CA VAL A 123 -9.27 -27.55 8.96
C VAL A 123 -9.53 -27.72 7.47
N ALA A 124 -9.39 -28.95 6.98
CA ALA A 124 -9.74 -29.29 5.61
C ALA A 124 -11.17 -28.80 5.43
N SER A 125 -11.34 -27.84 4.52
CA SER A 125 -12.63 -27.28 4.16
C SER A 125 -13.59 -28.45 4.01
N VAL A 126 -14.62 -28.48 4.87
CA VAL A 126 -15.70 -29.46 4.79
C VAL A 126 -16.39 -29.19 3.45
N SER A 127 -15.91 -29.87 2.42
CA SER A 127 -16.61 -30.00 1.16
C SER A 127 -17.93 -30.67 1.49
N SER A 128 -19.00 -29.91 1.30
CA SER A 128 -20.39 -30.32 1.38
C SER A 128 -20.57 -31.72 0.80
N ALA A 129 -20.60 -32.73 1.65
CA ALA A 129 -21.09 -34.04 1.28
C ALA A 129 -22.60 -33.89 1.12
N GLU A 130 -23.04 -33.77 -0.13
CA GLU A 130 -24.41 -33.99 -0.57
C GLU A 130 -24.87 -35.36 -0.04
N SER A 131 -25.54 -35.34 1.11
CA SER A 131 -26.36 -36.45 1.54
C SER A 131 -27.65 -36.41 0.73
N ASN A 132 -27.65 -37.19 -0.33
CA ASN A 132 -28.85 -37.73 -0.96
C ASN A 132 -29.75 -38.33 0.13
N ASN A 133 -30.82 -37.62 0.48
CA ASN A 133 -31.98 -38.20 1.14
C ASN A 133 -33.22 -37.65 0.44
N GLN A 134 -33.56 -38.27 -0.71
CA GLN A 134 -34.92 -38.28 -1.20
C GLN A 134 -35.77 -39.01 -0.16
N LYS A 135 -36.61 -38.26 0.55
CA LYS A 135 -37.79 -38.81 1.19
C LYS A 135 -38.99 -38.04 0.68
N GLU A 136 -39.82 -38.77 -0.04
CA GLU A 136 -41.17 -38.41 -0.45
C GLU A 136 -41.93 -37.77 0.71
N THR A 137 -42.51 -36.59 0.46
CA THR A 137 -43.87 -36.32 0.92
C THR A 137 -44.59 -35.48 -0.13
N GLN A 138 -45.63 -36.11 -0.65
CA GLN A 138 -46.66 -35.64 -1.55
C GLN A 138 -47.72 -34.90 -0.71
N GLU A 139 -48.08 -33.66 -1.08
CA GLU A 139 -49.34 -32.94 -0.74
C GLU A 139 -49.24 -31.57 -1.44
N GLU A 140 -49.75 -31.42 -2.67
CA GLU A 140 -51.14 -31.06 -2.97
C GLU A 140 -51.61 -29.81 -2.20
N ASN A 141 -51.51 -28.64 -2.85
CA ASN A 141 -52.57 -27.64 -2.73
C ASN A 141 -52.55 -26.67 -3.92
N ASP A 142 -53.58 -26.82 -4.73
CA ASP A 142 -54.14 -25.83 -5.63
C ASP A 142 -54.41 -24.51 -4.90
N ARG A 143 -54.05 -23.37 -5.51
CA ARG A 143 -55.04 -22.38 -6.01
C ARG A 143 -54.43 -21.04 -6.41
N SER A 144 -54.93 -20.58 -7.55
CA SER A 144 -55.40 -19.20 -7.82
C SER A 144 -54.42 -18.20 -8.45
N SER A 145 -54.40 -18.24 -9.78
CA SER A 145 -54.87 -17.18 -10.72
C SER A 145 -54.71 -15.68 -10.40
N HIS A 146 -54.46 -14.96 -11.50
CA HIS A 146 -54.43 -13.51 -11.75
C HIS A 146 -53.09 -12.82 -11.41
N GLU A 147 -52.51 -11.99 -12.27
CA GLU A 147 -53.12 -11.11 -13.27
C GLU A 147 -52.06 -10.69 -14.32
N GLU A 148 -52.54 -10.55 -15.56
CA GLU A 148 -51.82 -9.97 -16.68
C GLU A 148 -51.46 -8.50 -16.38
N ASN A 149 -50.26 -8.07 -16.78
CA ASN A 149 -50.07 -6.66 -17.11
C ASN A 149 -49.08 -6.51 -18.25
N ASP A 150 -49.66 -6.42 -19.44
CA ASP A 150 -49.16 -5.65 -20.56
C ASP A 150 -48.72 -4.25 -20.11
N ARG A 151 -47.50 -3.83 -20.48
CA ARG A 151 -47.31 -2.57 -21.23
C ARG A 151 -45.85 -2.25 -21.56
N SER A 152 -45.73 -1.80 -22.81
CA SER A 152 -44.88 -0.71 -23.27
C SER A 152 -43.49 -1.06 -23.83
N SER A 153 -43.54 -1.53 -25.07
CA SER A 153 -42.82 -0.96 -26.20
C SER A 153 -42.20 0.43 -25.98
N HIS A 154 -40.87 0.52 -26.05
CA HIS A 154 -40.21 1.75 -26.51
C HIS A 154 -38.91 1.49 -27.28
N LYS A 155 -39.06 1.66 -28.60
CA LYS A 155 -38.15 2.32 -29.56
C LYS A 155 -36.69 1.89 -29.62
N GLU A 156 -36.44 1.09 -30.65
CA GLU A 156 -35.31 1.20 -31.57
C GLU A 156 -34.85 2.66 -31.78
N ASN A 157 -33.54 2.88 -31.73
CA ASN A 157 -32.89 3.95 -32.47
C ASN A 157 -31.46 3.52 -32.85
N ASP A 158 -31.31 3.31 -34.14
CA ASP A 158 -30.18 3.71 -34.98
C ASP A 158 -28.77 3.23 -34.63
N ARG A 159 -28.47 2.08 -35.24
CA ARG A 159 -27.19 1.77 -35.87
C ARG A 159 -26.78 2.91 -36.81
N SER A 160 -25.76 3.66 -36.42
CA SER A 160 -24.94 4.43 -37.35
C SER A 160 -23.70 3.63 -37.72
N SER A 161 -23.52 3.51 -39.03
CA SER A 161 -22.55 2.71 -39.74
C SER A 161 -21.23 3.46 -39.95
N LEU A 162 -20.12 2.72 -39.79
CA LEU A 162 -18.82 2.81 -40.54
C LEU A 162 -17.93 4.08 -40.36
N PRO A 163 -16.62 4.03 -40.67
CA PRO A 163 -15.90 2.99 -41.43
C PRO A 163 -14.60 2.43 -40.81
N ASP A 164 -14.33 1.17 -41.18
CA ASP A 164 -13.01 0.60 -41.41
C ASP A 164 -12.07 1.59 -42.11
N LYS A 165 -10.86 1.81 -41.57
CA LYS A 165 -9.59 1.91 -42.34
C LYS A 165 -8.37 1.73 -41.43
N ARG A 166 -7.35 1.05 -41.99
CA ARG A 166 -5.92 0.93 -41.60
C ARG A 166 -5.62 -0.26 -40.69
N SER A 167 -5.21 -1.44 -41.17
CA SER A 167 -3.98 -1.72 -41.93
C SER A 167 -2.80 -0.89 -41.42
N HIS A 168 -1.87 -1.51 -40.68
CA HIS A 168 -0.43 -1.55 -40.99
C HIS A 168 0.36 -2.22 -39.86
N SER A 169 1.23 -3.15 -40.28
CA SER A 169 2.53 -3.53 -39.71
C SER A 169 2.61 -4.18 -38.32
N SER A 170 2.78 -5.50 -38.36
CA SER A 170 3.76 -6.21 -37.53
C SER A 170 5.11 -5.49 -37.51
N PRO A 171 5.84 -5.59 -36.39
CA PRO A 171 7.19 -6.11 -36.54
C PRO A 171 7.57 -7.14 -35.46
N ASP A 172 8.29 -8.13 -35.96
CA ASP A 172 9.39 -8.87 -35.32
C ASP A 172 9.25 -9.43 -33.91
N SER A 173 9.11 -10.75 -33.94
CA SER A 173 9.54 -11.69 -32.92
C SER A 173 11.04 -11.55 -32.69
N THR A 174 11.43 -10.83 -31.63
CA THR A 174 12.80 -10.93 -31.09
C THR A 174 12.82 -12.01 -30.01
N VAL A 175 13.31 -13.17 -30.44
CA VAL A 175 13.78 -14.25 -29.56
C VAL A 175 14.82 -13.68 -28.59
N VAL A 176 14.45 -13.56 -27.32
CA VAL A 176 15.36 -13.19 -26.24
C VAL A 176 16.16 -14.45 -25.84
N PRO A 177 17.50 -14.46 -25.96
CA PRO A 177 18.31 -15.58 -25.51
C PRO A 177 18.35 -15.66 -23.97
N PRO A 178 18.52 -16.86 -23.40
CA PRO A 178 18.61 -17.05 -21.96
C PRO A 178 19.85 -16.34 -21.40
N ARG A 179 19.60 -15.46 -20.44
CA ARG A 179 20.62 -14.66 -19.74
C ARG A 179 21.50 -15.58 -18.90
N SER A 180 22.70 -15.86 -19.40
CA SER A 180 23.76 -16.55 -18.67
C SER A 180 24.06 -15.81 -17.36
N LYS A 181 24.14 -16.57 -16.27
CA LYS A 181 24.57 -16.09 -14.95
C LYS A 181 26.05 -15.71 -15.02
N GLU A 182 26.32 -14.45 -15.32
CA GLU A 182 27.67 -13.89 -15.31
C GLU A 182 28.08 -13.62 -13.86
N ASN A 183 29.01 -14.45 -13.38
CA ASN A 183 29.70 -14.27 -12.11
C ASN A 183 30.42 -12.92 -12.12
N VAL A 184 29.87 -11.94 -11.39
CA VAL A 184 30.52 -10.66 -11.13
C VAL A 184 31.79 -10.91 -10.33
N LYS A 185 32.91 -10.98 -11.06
CA LYS A 185 34.27 -10.83 -10.54
C LYS A 185 34.31 -9.50 -9.77
N LYS A 186 34.50 -9.57 -8.45
CA LYS A 186 34.88 -8.43 -7.62
C LYS A 186 36.20 -7.88 -8.15
N SER A 187 36.12 -6.87 -9.01
CA SER A 187 37.27 -6.08 -9.43
C SER A 187 37.75 -5.28 -8.22
N ASN A 188 39.00 -5.53 -7.82
CA ASN A 188 39.75 -4.67 -6.93
C ASN A 188 39.78 -3.26 -7.52
N MET A 189 38.92 -2.36 -7.02
CA MET A 189 39.09 -0.93 -7.22
C MET A 189 40.28 -0.48 -6.36
N GLU A 190 41.36 -0.12 -7.07
CA GLU A 190 42.40 0.76 -6.59
C GLU A 190 41.77 1.93 -5.81
N LYS A 191 42.08 2.02 -4.51
CA LYS A 191 41.73 3.15 -3.65
C LYS A 191 42.41 4.40 -4.18
N ALA A 192 41.75 5.11 -5.09
CA ALA A 192 42.08 6.49 -5.39
C ALA A 192 42.09 7.26 -4.06
N ALA A 193 43.20 7.93 -3.76
CA ALA A 193 43.37 8.70 -2.54
C ALA A 193 42.22 9.72 -2.43
N ALA A 194 41.31 9.49 -1.49
CA ALA A 194 40.18 10.37 -1.27
C ALA A 194 40.72 11.79 -0.99
N PRO A 195 40.18 12.83 -1.63
CA PRO A 195 40.59 14.20 -1.37
C PRO A 195 40.50 14.47 0.13
N VAL A 196 41.59 14.97 0.72
CA VAL A 196 41.66 15.33 2.13
C VAL A 196 40.70 16.51 2.35
N VAL A 197 39.47 16.20 2.74
CA VAL A 197 38.48 17.21 3.09
C VAL A 197 38.93 17.84 4.39
N ASN A 198 39.15 19.15 4.40
CA ASN A 198 39.47 19.90 5.61
C ASN A 198 38.35 19.72 6.65
N ASP A 199 38.65 19.08 7.78
CA ASP A 199 37.68 18.75 8.86
C ASP A 199 36.89 19.96 9.37
N LYS A 200 37.44 21.17 9.21
CA LYS A 200 36.78 22.42 9.63
C LYS A 200 35.43 22.66 8.96
N TYR A 201 35.20 22.18 7.74
CA TYR A 201 33.95 22.40 7.02
C TYR A 201 32.84 21.40 7.40
N LEU A 202 33.20 20.24 7.95
CA LEU A 202 32.25 19.17 8.20
C LEU A 202 31.22 19.53 9.28
N ASN A 203 31.56 20.41 10.21
CA ASN A 203 30.66 20.84 11.28
C ASN A 203 29.79 22.06 10.91
N GLN A 204 29.85 22.54 9.67
CA GLN A 204 29.03 23.68 9.25
C GLN A 204 27.55 23.28 9.12
N PRO A 205 26.61 24.17 9.51
CA PRO A 205 25.19 23.93 9.30
C PRO A 205 24.87 23.90 7.80
N ILE A 206 23.90 23.07 7.41
CA ILE A 206 23.50 22.93 6.01
C ILE A 206 22.94 24.26 5.49
N THR A 207 23.50 24.74 4.37
CA THR A 207 23.10 25.97 3.68
C THR A 207 22.10 25.68 2.55
N SER A 208 21.37 26.70 2.10
CA SER A 208 20.39 26.58 1.01
C SER A 208 21.04 26.19 -0.33
N GLU A 209 22.28 26.62 -0.56
CA GLU A 209 23.04 26.27 -1.76
C GLU A 209 23.36 24.76 -1.79
N MET A 210 23.76 24.19 -0.64
CA MET A 210 23.97 22.75 -0.51
C MET A 210 22.67 21.96 -0.76
N MET A 211 21.55 22.40 -0.18
CA MET A 211 20.23 21.80 -0.43
C MET A 211 19.86 21.86 -1.91
N THR A 212 20.18 22.96 -2.59
CA THR A 212 19.94 23.13 -4.02
C THR A 212 20.77 22.17 -4.87
N VAL A 213 22.02 21.88 -4.49
CA VAL A 213 22.85 20.87 -5.14
C VAL A 213 22.21 19.48 -5.02
N VAL A 214 21.76 19.12 -3.81
CA VAL A 214 21.12 17.82 -3.54
C VAL A 214 19.84 17.66 -4.36
N ARG A 215 18.94 18.66 -4.36
CA ARG A 215 17.67 18.55 -5.10
C ARG A 215 17.84 18.53 -6.62
N ARG A 216 18.92 19.08 -7.16
CA ARG A 216 19.16 19.08 -8.62
C ARG A 216 19.62 17.72 -9.14
N ASN A 217 20.06 16.82 -8.26
CA ASN A 217 20.48 15.49 -8.68
C ASN A 217 19.28 14.55 -8.80
N HIS A 218 18.97 14.14 -10.04
CA HIS A 218 17.83 13.26 -10.34
C HIS A 218 17.89 11.90 -9.63
N ARG A 219 19.08 11.36 -9.31
CA ARG A 219 19.20 10.07 -8.61
C ARG A 219 18.75 10.21 -7.17
N VAL A 220 19.15 11.30 -6.51
CA VAL A 220 18.69 11.62 -5.15
C VAL A 220 17.19 11.88 -5.15
N VAL A 221 16.70 12.71 -6.08
CA VAL A 221 15.26 13.01 -6.21
C VAL A 221 14.45 11.73 -6.42
N ARG A 222 14.94 10.75 -7.18
CA ARG A 222 14.24 9.48 -7.38
C ARG A 222 14.24 8.57 -6.14
N LYS A 223 15.25 8.68 -5.28
CA LYS A 223 15.48 7.82 -4.10
C LYS A 223 15.35 8.56 -2.77
N TRP A 224 14.65 9.69 -2.75
CA TRP A 224 14.59 10.57 -1.59
C TRP A 224 13.95 9.94 -0.35
N THR A 225 13.06 8.95 -0.54
CA THR A 225 12.45 8.20 0.58
C THR A 225 13.47 7.33 1.31
N THR A 226 14.40 6.71 0.59
CA THR A 226 15.51 5.96 1.19
C THR A 226 16.43 6.90 1.97
N LEU A 227 16.73 8.07 1.38
CA LEU A 227 17.49 9.12 2.06
C LEU A 227 16.82 9.53 3.38
N ALA A 228 15.50 9.76 3.37
CA ALA A 228 14.74 10.08 4.57
C ALA A 228 14.82 8.98 5.63
N HIS A 229 14.81 7.71 5.23
CA HIS A 229 14.93 6.60 6.15
C HIS A 229 16.30 6.56 6.85
N VAL A 230 17.39 6.73 6.10
CA VAL A 230 18.76 6.79 6.66
C VAL A 230 18.93 8.00 7.58
N MET A 231 18.23 9.10 7.31
CA MET A 231 18.18 10.28 8.17
C MET A 231 17.33 10.10 9.43
N GLY A 232 16.61 8.98 9.59
CA GLY A 232 15.68 8.75 10.70
C GLY A 232 14.35 9.52 10.56
N MET A 233 14.02 10.00 9.37
CA MET A 233 12.87 10.86 9.06
C MET A 233 11.74 10.14 8.32
N THR A 234 11.57 8.84 8.57
CA THR A 234 10.58 8.00 7.89
C THR A 234 9.16 8.59 7.97
N SER A 235 8.74 9.12 9.12
CA SER A 235 7.40 9.72 9.30
C SER A 235 7.17 10.92 8.37
N ILE A 236 8.18 11.78 8.21
CA ILE A 236 8.12 12.95 7.33
C ILE A 236 8.10 12.52 5.86
N ALA A 237 8.78 11.43 5.51
CA ALA A 237 8.71 10.86 4.17
C ALA A 237 7.28 10.41 3.81
N HIS A 238 6.53 9.79 4.72
CA HIS A 238 5.13 9.45 4.48
C HIS A 238 4.27 10.69 4.27
N THR A 239 4.42 11.72 5.11
CA THR A 239 3.68 12.98 4.97
C THR A 239 3.97 13.67 3.63
N LEU A 240 5.23 13.74 3.22
CA LEU A 240 5.64 14.32 1.94
C LEU A 240 5.12 13.52 0.75
N LYS A 241 5.14 12.18 0.84
CA LYS A 241 4.59 11.30 -0.19
C LYS A 241 3.08 11.50 -0.37
N MET A 242 2.34 11.68 0.72
CA MET A 242 0.91 12.00 0.67
C MET A 242 0.65 13.37 0.03
N ARG A 243 1.47 14.39 0.34
CA ARG A 243 1.35 15.70 -0.30
C ARG A 243 1.67 15.66 -1.80
N MET A 244 2.69 14.91 -2.20
CA MET A 244 2.98 14.65 -3.62
C MET A 244 1.77 14.02 -4.33
N LEU A 245 1.12 13.04 -3.71
CA LEU A 245 -0.04 12.36 -4.30
C LEU A 245 -1.31 13.22 -4.34
N LEU A 246 -1.62 13.94 -3.26
CA LEU A 246 -2.87 14.69 -3.13
C LEU A 246 -2.81 16.08 -3.77
N ASN A 247 -1.66 16.76 -3.66
CA ASN A 247 -1.48 18.13 -4.11
C ASN A 247 -0.73 18.22 -5.43
N GLY A 248 -0.16 17.11 -5.92
CA GLY A 248 0.71 17.12 -7.09
C GLY A 248 2.02 17.88 -6.85
N GLU A 249 2.52 17.92 -5.61
CA GLU A 249 3.81 18.55 -5.31
C GLU A 249 4.96 17.85 -6.05
N ASP A 250 5.88 18.60 -6.64
CA ASP A 250 7.03 18.05 -7.35
C ASP A 250 8.00 17.34 -6.39
N GLN A 251 8.63 16.26 -6.86
CA GLN A 251 9.58 15.46 -6.05
C GLN A 251 10.78 16.28 -5.55
N ASP A 252 11.28 17.21 -6.34
CA ASP A 252 12.41 18.07 -5.96
C ASP A 252 12.03 19.05 -4.82
N THR A 253 10.77 19.49 -4.80
CA THR A 253 10.19 20.27 -3.71
C THR A 253 10.08 19.43 -2.44
N CYS A 254 9.69 18.16 -2.55
CA CYS A 254 9.68 17.25 -1.39
C CYS A 254 11.08 17.01 -0.82
N VAL A 255 12.12 16.87 -1.68
CA VAL A 255 13.51 16.75 -1.23
C VAL A 255 13.97 17.99 -0.47
N LEU A 256 13.64 19.19 -0.98
CA LEU A 256 13.99 20.44 -0.31
C LEU A 256 13.34 20.52 1.08
N GLN A 257 12.04 20.26 1.16
CA GLN A 257 11.31 20.27 2.43
C GLN A 257 11.83 19.21 3.40
N LEU A 258 12.19 18.01 2.93
CA LEU A 258 12.81 16.99 3.77
C LEU A 258 14.09 17.52 4.45
N LEU A 259 14.96 18.20 3.69
CA LEU A 259 16.20 18.74 4.21
C LEU A 259 15.97 19.93 5.17
N GLU A 260 14.95 20.76 4.91
CA GLU A 260 14.54 21.84 5.81
C GLU A 260 14.01 21.30 7.13
N GLU A 261 13.12 20.31 7.07
CA GLU A 261 12.58 19.62 8.25
C GLU A 261 13.69 18.91 9.03
N TRP A 262 14.67 18.30 8.34
CA TRP A 262 15.80 17.66 9.01
C TRP A 262 16.62 18.66 9.81
N LYS A 263 16.90 19.81 9.18
CA LYS A 263 17.62 20.92 9.80
C LYS A 263 16.87 21.49 11.00
N GLY A 264 15.54 21.56 10.93
CA GLY A 264 14.69 22.01 12.03
C GLY A 264 14.62 21.01 13.19
N ALA A 265 14.40 19.74 12.88
CA ALA A 265 14.22 18.68 13.87
C ALA A 265 15.53 18.27 14.56
N HIS A 266 16.65 18.25 13.82
CA HIS A 266 17.95 17.76 14.30
C HIS A 266 19.09 18.76 14.03
N PRO A 267 19.07 19.97 14.61
CA PRO A 267 20.04 21.03 14.26
C PRO A 267 21.51 20.67 14.54
N LYS A 268 21.75 19.75 15.50
CA LYS A 268 23.10 19.26 15.81
C LYS A 268 23.59 18.18 14.84
N GLU A 269 22.68 17.40 14.27
CA GLU A 269 23.01 16.31 13.35
C GLU A 269 22.98 16.77 11.89
N ALA A 270 22.17 17.77 11.57
CA ALA A 270 22.03 18.42 10.27
C ALA A 270 23.24 19.31 9.93
N SER A 271 24.42 18.70 9.96
CA SER A 271 25.71 19.26 9.55
C SER A 271 26.08 18.79 8.15
N LEU A 272 26.92 19.56 7.46
CA LEU A 272 27.45 19.19 6.14
C LEU A 272 28.14 17.82 6.16
N GLY A 273 28.94 17.53 7.20
CA GLY A 273 29.66 16.28 7.34
C GLY A 273 28.71 15.08 7.44
N LYS A 274 27.65 15.19 8.22
CA LYS A 274 26.65 14.11 8.33
C LYS A 274 25.87 13.94 7.03
N LEU A 275 25.51 15.03 6.35
CA LEU A 275 24.86 14.97 5.03
C LEU A 275 25.75 14.24 4.00
N ILE A 276 27.05 14.55 3.95
CA ILE A 276 28.01 13.88 3.07
C ILE A 276 28.10 12.38 3.37
N LEU A 277 28.14 12.00 4.65
CA LEU A 277 28.18 10.59 5.05
C LEU A 277 26.94 9.85 4.57
N ILE A 278 25.75 10.41 4.80
CA ILE A 278 24.47 9.81 4.37
C ILE A 278 24.42 9.69 2.84
N LEU A 279 24.84 10.73 2.11
CA LEU A 279 24.86 10.69 0.64
C LEU A 279 25.83 9.62 0.11
N ARG A 280 26.98 9.43 0.76
CA ARG A 280 27.96 8.41 0.37
C ARG A 280 27.50 7.00 0.74
N GLU A 281 26.81 6.84 1.87
CA GLU A 281 26.20 5.57 2.30
C GLU A 281 25.18 5.06 1.27
N GLU A 282 24.46 5.97 0.62
CA GLU A 282 23.49 5.68 -0.44
C GLU A 282 24.06 5.77 -1.87
N ASP A 283 25.39 5.70 -2.03
CA ASP A 283 26.10 5.72 -3.33
C ASP A 283 25.86 6.98 -4.21
N PHE A 284 25.61 8.14 -3.57
CA PHE A 284 25.53 9.46 -4.21
C PHE A 284 26.83 10.25 -4.08
N ASN A 285 27.95 9.61 -4.40
CA ASN A 285 29.30 10.17 -4.28
C ASN A 285 29.51 11.47 -5.08
N ASP A 286 28.87 11.58 -6.25
CA ASP A 286 28.87 12.77 -7.10
C ASP A 286 28.23 13.97 -6.41
N VAL A 287 27.07 13.75 -5.78
CA VAL A 287 26.34 14.80 -5.05
C VAL A 287 27.09 15.22 -3.79
N ALA A 288 27.67 14.25 -3.09
CA ALA A 288 28.48 14.51 -1.91
C ALA A 288 29.69 15.40 -2.25
N GLY A 289 30.37 15.15 -3.38
CA GLY A 289 31.45 16.02 -3.88
C GLY A 289 30.96 17.44 -4.19
N ASN A 290 29.90 17.56 -4.99
CA ASN A 290 29.35 18.86 -5.37
C ASN A 290 28.84 19.68 -4.17
N ALA A 291 28.33 19.02 -3.12
CA ALA A 291 27.90 19.68 -1.89
C ALA A 291 29.08 20.31 -1.13
N ILE A 292 30.24 19.64 -1.13
CA ILE A 292 31.49 20.19 -0.57
C ILE A 292 31.94 21.40 -1.38
N ASP A 293 31.92 21.29 -2.71
CA ASP A 293 32.34 22.38 -3.59
C ASP A 293 31.43 23.61 -3.46
N GLY A 294 30.13 23.39 -3.34
CA GLY A 294 29.15 24.46 -3.06
C GLY A 294 29.46 25.20 -1.75
N CYS A 295 29.90 24.48 -0.71
CA CYS A 295 30.33 25.06 0.56
C CYS A 295 31.57 25.95 0.43
N ALA A 296 32.52 25.56 -0.41
CA ALA A 296 33.74 26.34 -0.62
C ALA A 296 33.43 27.66 -1.35
N GLN A 297 32.50 27.63 -2.31
CA GLN A 297 32.10 28.81 -3.08
C GLN A 297 31.35 29.85 -2.24
N SER A 298 30.50 29.42 -1.30
CA SER A 298 29.72 30.33 -0.45
C SER A 298 30.61 31.13 0.51
N ASN A 299 31.71 30.53 1.00
CA ASN A 299 32.65 31.18 1.91
C ASN A 299 33.56 32.21 1.23
N ASN A 300 33.73 32.15 -0.09
CA ASN A 300 34.57 33.10 -0.85
C ASN A 300 33.82 34.37 -1.29
N LYS A 301 32.50 34.45 -1.07
CA LYS A 301 31.67 35.61 -1.46
C LYS A 301 31.44 36.61 -0.31
N LEU A 302 32.01 36.36 0.86
CA LEU A 302 32.00 37.23 2.04
C LEU A 302 33.31 38.02 2.10
#